data_AF-A0A1F8PBU2-F1
#
_entry.id   AF-A0A1F8PBU2-F1
#
_cell.length_a   1.000
_cell.length_b   1.000
_cell.length_c   1.000
_cell.angle_alpha   90.00
_cell.angle_beta   90.00
_cell.angle_gamma   90.00
#
_symmetry.space_group_name_H-M   'P 1'
#
loop_
_entity.id
_entity.type
_entity.pdbx_description
1 polymer ?
#
loop_
_entity_poly.entity_id
_entity_poly.type
_entity_poly.pdbx_seq_one_letter_code
_entity_poly.pdbx_strand_id
1 'polypeptide(L)'
;METAARVAAALVKKMVTNTLPYKIFLNINLPDLPLSEIKGIEITRLARASHINTVEEGSHGRQKYYWLERQMINDTADSGTDIRAIEQGRVSITPLYFHRSDRPPHDILNPLCADILQRLQHR
;
A
#
# COMPACT_ATOMS: atom_id res chain seq x y z
N MET A 1 -0.66 -3.05 -15.89
CA MET A 1 0.45 -2.08 -15.71
C MET A 1 0.06 -0.64 -16.08
N GLU A 2 -0.76 -0.39 -17.10
CA GLU A 2 -1.17 0.97 -17.49
C GLU A 2 -1.84 1.77 -16.36
N THR A 3 -2.78 1.17 -15.63
CA THR A 3 -3.45 1.80 -14.47
C THR A 3 -2.45 2.32 -13.44
N ALA A 4 -1.44 1.51 -13.09
CA ALA A 4 -0.40 1.91 -12.14
C ALA A 4 0.42 3.10 -12.64
N ALA A 5 0.81 3.10 -13.92
CA ALA A 5 1.55 4.21 -14.51
C ALA A 5 0.74 5.52 -14.51
N ARG A 6 -0.56 5.45 -14.84
CA ARG A 6 -1.47 6.60 -14.81
C ARG A 6 -1.63 7.18 -13.41
N VAL A 7 -1.84 6.31 -12.41
CA VAL A 7 -1.97 6.71 -11.00
C VAL A 7 -0.67 7.33 -10.50
N ALA A 8 0.48 6.70 -10.74
CA ALA A 8 1.79 7.23 -10.33
C ALA A 8 2.07 8.60 -10.96
N ALA A 9 1.82 8.76 -12.27
CA ALA A 9 2.01 10.04 -12.95
C ALA A 9 1.10 11.15 -12.40
N ALA A 10 -0.15 10.82 -12.06
CA ALA A 10 -1.09 11.77 -11.46
C ALA A 10 -0.67 12.18 -10.04
N LEU A 11 -0.20 11.22 -9.23
CA LEU A 11 0.31 11.47 -7.88
C LEU A 11 1.54 12.39 -7.92
N VAL A 12 2.54 12.08 -8.75
CA VAL A 12 3.74 12.92 -8.88
C VAL A 12 3.38 14.36 -9.27
N LYS A 13 2.46 14.56 -10.22
CA LYS A 13 1.98 15.91 -10.58
C LYS A 13 1.36 16.65 -9.39
N LYS A 14 0.55 15.97 -8.58
CA LYS A 14 -0.03 16.51 -7.34
C LYS A 14 1.03 16.84 -6.30
N MET A 15 2.07 16.00 -6.17
CA MET A 15 3.18 16.21 -5.23
C MET A 15 4.01 17.44 -5.60
N VAL A 16 4.20 17.74 -6.88
CA VAL A 16 4.89 18.97 -7.31
C VAL A 16 4.13 20.23 -6.87
N THR A 17 2.80 20.17 -6.83
CA THR A 17 1.95 21.31 -6.46
C THR A 17 1.61 21.41 -4.97
N ASN A 18 1.93 20.40 -4.17
CA ASN A 18 1.63 20.36 -2.73
C ASN A 18 2.90 20.19 -1.90
N THR A 19 2.98 20.91 -0.79
CA THR A 19 4.09 20.76 0.15
C THR A 19 3.96 19.42 0.88
N LEU A 20 4.89 18.50 0.64
CA LEU A 20 4.99 17.26 1.41
C LEU A 20 5.85 17.46 2.66
N PRO A 21 5.58 16.73 3.74
CA PRO A 21 6.49 16.66 4.88
C PRO A 21 7.89 16.23 4.44
N TYR A 22 8.93 16.84 5.02
CA TYR A 22 10.31 16.44 4.78
C TYR A 22 10.53 15.00 5.29
N LYS A 23 11.24 14.16 4.52
CA LYS A 23 11.60 12.76 4.86
C LYS A 23 10.43 11.75 4.90
N ILE A 24 9.50 11.87 3.95
CA ILE A 24 8.42 10.89 3.74
C ILE A 24 8.68 10.03 2.50
N PHE A 25 8.40 8.74 2.60
CA PHE A 25 8.28 7.82 1.47
C PHE A 25 6.82 7.39 1.33
N LEU A 26 6.31 7.30 0.11
CA LEU A 26 4.95 6.80 -0.15
C LEU A 26 5.03 5.38 -0.71
N ASN A 27 4.51 4.41 0.04
CA ASN A 27 4.27 3.06 -0.47
C ASN A 27 2.89 3.02 -1.12
N ILE A 28 2.82 2.64 -2.40
CA ILE A 28 1.59 2.68 -3.18
C ILE A 28 1.27 1.27 -3.68
N ASN A 29 0.11 0.76 -3.32
CA ASN A 29 -0.42 -0.51 -3.82
C ASN A 29 -1.69 -0.26 -4.64
N LEU A 30 -1.85 -0.98 -5.74
CA LEU A 30 -3.05 -0.93 -6.58
C LEU A 30 -3.74 -2.29 -6.60
N PRO A 31 -5.08 -2.34 -6.57
CA PRO A 31 -5.80 -3.57 -6.85
C PRO A 31 -5.61 -3.95 -8.33
N ASP A 32 -5.63 -5.25 -8.62
CA ASP A 32 -5.57 -5.74 -10.00
C ASP A 32 -6.94 -5.61 -10.67
N LEU A 33 -7.32 -4.35 -10.94
CA LEU A 33 -8.60 -3.97 -11.52
C LEU A 33 -8.40 -2.95 -12.65
N PRO A 34 -9.30 -2.93 -13.65
CA PRO A 34 -9.40 -1.83 -14.59
C PRO A 34 -9.58 -0.49 -13.85
N LEU A 35 -9.04 0.60 -14.40
CA LEU A 35 -9.14 1.92 -13.78
C LEU A 35 -10.60 2.36 -13.53
N SER A 36 -11.54 1.93 -14.38
CA SER A 36 -12.98 2.18 -14.25
C SER A 36 -13.62 1.49 -13.04
N GLU A 37 -13.00 0.43 -12.53
CA GLU A 37 -13.52 -0.38 -11.42
C GLU A 37 -12.85 -0.05 -10.07
N ILE A 38 -11.75 0.71 -10.09
CA ILE A 38 -11.14 1.22 -8.87
C ILE A 38 -12.14 2.15 -8.18
N LYS A 39 -12.42 1.85 -6.90
CA LYS A 39 -13.48 2.52 -6.11
C LYS A 39 -13.00 3.76 -5.36
N GLY A 40 -11.70 3.98 -5.27
CA GLY A 40 -11.14 5.08 -4.51
C GLY A 40 -9.62 5.02 -4.36
N ILE A 41 -9.08 6.08 -3.76
CA ILE A 41 -7.71 6.15 -3.24
C ILE A 41 -7.83 6.44 -1.75
N GLU A 42 -7.07 5.71 -0.93
CA GLU A 42 -7.12 5.81 0.53
C GLU A 42 -5.72 5.99 1.11
N ILE A 43 -5.57 6.94 2.04
CA ILE A 43 -4.38 7.02 2.90
C ILE A 43 -4.52 5.95 3.97
N THR A 44 -3.54 5.07 4.05
CA THR A 44 -3.61 3.87 4.89
C THR A 44 -2.44 3.81 5.88
N ARG A 45 -2.56 2.94 6.88
CA ARG A 45 -1.44 2.47 7.70
C ARG A 45 -0.99 1.08 7.24
N LEU A 46 0.26 0.74 7.53
CA LEU A 46 0.76 -0.62 7.32
C LEU A 46 -0.07 -1.61 8.13
N ALA A 47 -0.61 -2.64 7.48
CA ALA A 47 -1.26 -3.74 8.16
C ALA A 47 -0.26 -4.46 9.09
N ARG A 48 -0.74 -4.86 10.27
CA ARG A 48 0.00 -5.82 11.11
C ARG A 48 -0.40 -7.21 10.67
N ALA A 49 0.26 -7.72 9.64
CA ALA A 49 0.12 -9.13 9.31
C ALA A 49 0.96 -9.95 10.31
N SER A 50 0.28 -10.62 11.25
CA SER A 50 0.91 -11.69 12.01
C SER A 50 0.96 -12.89 11.07
N HIS A 51 2.14 -13.20 10.55
CA HIS A 51 2.38 -14.44 9.84
C HIS A 51 2.97 -15.44 10.83
N ILE A 52 2.34 -16.61 11.00
CA ILE A 52 3.07 -17.74 11.57
C ILE A 52 4.08 -18.16 10.52
N ASN A 53 5.33 -18.33 10.94
CA ASN A 53 6.34 -19.01 10.16
C ASN A 53 6.27 -20.49 10.54
N THR A 54 5.68 -21.33 9.70
CA THR A 54 5.95 -22.77 9.81
C THR A 54 7.35 -22.97 9.24
N VAL A 55 8.19 -23.67 9.98
CA VAL A 55 9.54 -24.02 9.53
C VAL A 55 9.54 -25.50 9.21
N GLU A 56 9.56 -25.84 7.92
CA GLU A 56 9.75 -27.22 7.50
C GLU A 56 11.24 -27.48 7.26
N GLU A 57 11.82 -28.41 8.01
CA GLU A 57 13.18 -28.87 7.78
C GLU A 57 13.19 -29.92 6.66
N GLY A 58 14.09 -29.73 5.68
CA GLY A 58 14.39 -30.76 4.70
C GLY A 58 15.90 -31.00 4.61
N SER A 59 16.26 -32.11 3.99
CA SER A 59 17.66 -32.47 3.78
C SER A 59 17.89 -33.05 2.39
N HIS A 60 19.03 -32.68 1.80
CA HIS A 60 19.51 -33.28 0.57
C HIS A 60 20.99 -33.66 0.75
N GLY A 61 21.25 -34.95 0.91
CA GLY A 61 22.58 -35.45 1.29
C GLY A 61 23.01 -34.93 2.66
N ARG A 62 24.13 -34.20 2.73
CA ARG A 62 24.65 -33.59 3.96
C ARG A 62 24.14 -32.15 4.21
N GLN A 63 23.42 -31.55 3.27
CA GLN A 63 22.87 -30.20 3.44
C GLN A 63 21.48 -30.24 4.05
N LYS A 64 21.29 -29.41 5.08
CA LYS A 64 19.98 -29.08 5.64
C LYS A 64 19.47 -27.80 5.03
N TYR A 65 18.17 -27.73 4.77
CA TYR A 65 17.47 -26.51 4.38
C TYR A 65 16.18 -26.36 5.18
N TYR A 66 15.67 -25.14 5.25
CA TYR A 66 14.49 -24.80 6.00
C TYR A 66 13.54 -24.00 5.10
N TRP A 67 12.33 -24.51 4.89
CA TRP A 67 11.27 -23.76 4.23
C TRP A 67 10.55 -22.92 5.28
N LEU A 68 10.49 -21.62 5.03
CA LEU A 68 9.71 -20.69 5.82
C LEU A 68 8.39 -20.46 5.10
N GLU A 69 7.34 -21.11 5.55
CA GLU A 69 6.00 -20.84 5.04
C GLU A 69 5.35 -19.75 5.87
N ARG A 70 4.91 -18.68 5.21
CA ARG A 70 4.08 -17.64 5.84
C ARG A 70 2.62 -17.97 5.64
N GLN A 71 1.90 -18.20 6.72
CA GLN A 71 0.44 -18.26 6.70
C GLN A 71 -0.14 -16.96 7.26
N MET A 72 -1.17 -16.39 6.62
CA MET A 72 -1.94 -15.30 7.22
C MET A 72 -2.79 -15.85 8.37
N ILE A 73 -2.65 -15.28 9.57
CA ILE A 73 -3.45 -15.69 10.75
C ILE A 73 -4.83 -15.03 10.75
N ASN A 74 -4.94 -13.83 10.19
CA ASN A 74 -6.19 -13.06 10.16
C ASN A 74 -6.80 -13.13 8.76
N ASP A 75 -8.02 -13.65 8.67
CA ASP A 75 -8.82 -13.66 7.42
C ASP A 75 -9.32 -12.27 7.03
N THR A 76 -9.27 -11.29 7.95
CA THR A 76 -9.71 -9.92 7.67
C THR A 76 -8.65 -8.92 8.11
N ALA A 77 -8.24 -8.06 7.17
CA ALA A 77 -7.38 -6.93 7.47
C ALA A 77 -8.17 -5.83 8.22
N ASP A 78 -7.53 -5.21 9.21
CA ASP A 78 -8.15 -4.11 9.95
C ASP A 78 -8.54 -2.94 9.03
N SER A 79 -9.56 -2.18 9.41
CA SER A 79 -9.91 -0.93 8.74
C SER A 79 -8.76 0.07 8.70
N GLY A 80 -8.69 0.82 7.60
CA GLY A 80 -7.64 1.81 7.34
C GLY A 80 -6.27 1.22 7.03
N THR A 81 -6.15 -0.10 6.85
CA THR A 81 -4.89 -0.74 6.45
C THR A 81 -4.73 -0.81 4.93
N ASP A 82 -3.48 -0.92 4.49
CA ASP A 82 -3.14 -1.11 3.09
C ASP A 82 -3.76 -2.37 2.49
N ILE A 83 -3.71 -3.49 3.19
CA ILE A 83 -4.37 -4.74 2.76
C ILE A 83 -5.88 -4.52 2.61
N ARG A 84 -6.53 -3.91 3.61
CA ARG A 84 -7.98 -3.70 3.60
C ARG A 84 -8.45 -2.79 2.46
N ALA A 85 -7.67 -1.76 2.12
CA ALA A 85 -7.98 -0.89 0.99
C ALA A 85 -7.94 -1.67 -0.34
N ILE A 86 -6.94 -2.53 -0.53
CA ILE A 86 -6.82 -3.38 -1.73
C ILE A 86 -7.97 -4.38 -1.83
N GLU A 87 -8.31 -5.06 -0.74
CA GLU A 87 -9.49 -5.96 -0.68
C GLU A 87 -10.79 -5.25 -1.07
N GLN A 88 -10.91 -3.96 -0.78
CA GLN A 88 -12.09 -3.16 -1.12
C GLN A 88 -12.06 -2.62 -2.56
N GLY A 89 -11.01 -2.89 -3.34
CA GLY A 89 -10.84 -2.35 -4.69
C GLY A 89 -10.41 -0.89 -4.71
N ARG A 90 -9.68 -0.43 -3.68
CA ARG A 90 -9.14 0.93 -3.57
C ARG A 90 -7.62 0.91 -3.72
N VAL A 91 -7.05 1.97 -4.28
CA VAL A 91 -5.59 2.22 -4.25
C VAL A 91 -5.21 2.58 -2.82
N SER A 92 -4.17 1.94 -2.30
CA SER A 92 -3.62 2.22 -0.98
C SER A 92 -2.38 3.11 -1.10
N ILE A 93 -2.31 4.16 -0.29
CA ILE A 93 -1.12 5.00 -0.13
C ILE A 93 -0.73 5.02 1.34
N THR A 94 0.35 4.32 1.67
CA THR A 94 0.88 4.25 3.03
C THR A 94 2.09 5.17 3.17
N PRO A 95 2.00 6.24 3.96
CA PRO A 95 3.16 7.07 4.25
C PRO A 95 4.11 6.36 5.24
N LEU A 96 5.36 6.22 4.82
CA LEU A 96 6.45 5.69 5.62
C LEU A 96 7.38 6.85 6.01
N TYR A 97 7.76 6.86 7.28
CA TYR A 97 8.59 7.91 7.87
C TYR A 97 9.91 7.31 8.33
N PHE A 98 10.99 8.07 8.17
CA PHE A 98 12.32 7.62 8.57
C PHE A 98 12.40 7.36 10.08
N HIS A 99 11.81 8.25 10.89
CA HIS A 99 11.56 7.99 12.31
C HIS A 99 10.07 8.04 12.63
N ARG A 100 9.66 7.27 13.65
CA ARG A 100 8.27 7.30 14.15
C ARG A 100 7.85 8.67 14.66
N SER A 101 8.79 9.47 15.17
CA SER A 101 8.59 10.84 15.64
C SER A 101 8.31 11.84 14.50
N ASP A 102 8.69 11.51 13.27
CA ASP A 102 8.50 12.38 12.11
C ASP A 102 7.06 12.30 11.55
N ARG A 103 6.23 11.40 12.10
CA ARG A 103 4.86 11.17 11.64
C ARG A 103 3.98 12.41 11.92
N PRO A 104 3.55 13.15 10.89
CA PRO A 104 2.57 14.22 11.01
C PRO A 104 1.17 13.63 11.27
N PRO A 105 0.19 14.50 11.57
CA PRO A 105 -1.22 14.09 11.63
C PRO A 105 -1.67 13.37 10.35
N HIS A 106 -2.55 12.38 10.51
CA HIS A 106 -2.97 11.48 9.43
C HIS A 106 -3.53 12.21 8.20
N ASP A 107 -4.19 13.35 8.42
CA ASP A 107 -4.96 14.04 7.39
C ASP A 107 -4.15 14.97 6.49
N ILE A 108 -2.87 15.17 6.79
CA ILE A 108 -2.00 16.08 6.02
C ILE A 108 -1.86 15.64 4.55
N LEU A 109 -2.07 14.36 4.28
CA LEU A 109 -1.98 13.76 2.94
C LEU A 109 -3.34 13.61 2.25
N ASN A 110 -4.46 13.87 2.92
CA ASN A 110 -5.78 13.79 2.28
C ASN A 110 -5.90 14.70 1.04
N PRO A 111 -5.35 15.93 1.03
CA PRO A 111 -5.35 16.77 -0.16
C PRO A 111 -4.58 16.17 -1.34
N LEU A 112 -3.58 15.31 -1.08
CA LEU A 112 -2.82 14.65 -2.14
C LEU A 112 -3.72 13.72 -2.97
N CYS A 113 -4.64 13.02 -2.31
CA CYS A 113 -5.51 12.03 -2.95
C CYS A 113 -6.75 12.63 -3.61
N ALA A 114 -7.13 13.85 -3.24
CA ALA A 114 -8.35 14.49 -3.74
C ALA A 114 -8.37 14.57 -5.28
N ASP A 115 -9.49 14.12 -5.86
CA ASP A 115 -9.85 14.19 -7.28
C ASP A 115 -8.94 13.44 -8.27
N ILE A 116 -7.90 12.73 -7.81
CA ILE A 116 -6.99 11.99 -8.72
C ILE A 116 -7.77 10.95 -9.52
N LEU A 117 -8.58 10.13 -8.82
CA LEU A 117 -9.30 9.04 -9.47
C LEU A 117 -10.36 9.55 -10.45
N GLN A 118 -11.13 10.58 -10.06
CA GLN A 118 -12.11 11.22 -10.95
C GLN A 118 -11.45 11.74 -12.23
N ARG A 119 -10.32 12.46 -12.12
CA ARG A 119 -9.59 12.97 -13.29
C ARG A 119 -9.05 11.86 -14.19
N LEU A 120 -8.71 10.71 -13.61
CA LEU A 120 -8.20 9.57 -14.34
C LEU A 120 -9.33 8.77 -15.02
N GLN A 121 -10.53 8.73 -14.45
CA GLN A 121 -11.69 8.02 -15.01
C GLN A 121 -12.47 8.83 -16.05
N HIS A 122 -12.39 10.17 -16.01
CA HIS A 122 -13.02 11.07 -16.99
C HIS A 122 -12.11 11.48 -18.17
N ARG A 123 -10.99 10.77 -18.37
CA ARG A 123 -10.05 10.93 -19.48
C ARG A 123 -9.89 9.62 -20.24
#